data_AF-A0A661NQ61-F1
#
_entry.id   AF-A0A661NQ61-F1
#
_cell.length_a   1.000
_cell.length_b   1.000
_cell.length_c   1.000
_cell.angle_alpha   90.00
_cell.angle_beta   90.00
_cell.angle_gamma   90.00
#
_symmetry.space_group_name_H-M   'P 1'
#
loop_
_entity.id
_entity.type
_entity.pdbx_description
1 polymer ?
#
loop_
_entity_poly.entity_id
_entity_poly.type
_entity_poly.pdbx_seq_one_letter_code
_entity_poly.pdbx_strand_id
1 'polypeptide(L)'
;MNLRSILSALCLVSSLSLFAGCGGSGSIGEACDGVGSAENCEDNAICHDRDSPDSPGTCRLICNSDTDCPDNGSCEDVEDSDFKGCIPVD
;
A
#
# COMPACT_ATOMS: atom_id res chain seq x y z
N MET A 1 -2.73 58.67 18.66
CA MET A 1 -2.94 57.40 19.37
C MET A 1 -4.36 56.95 19.04
N ASN A 2 -4.68 55.85 18.36
CA ASN A 2 -3.90 54.73 17.84
C ASN A 2 -4.58 54.21 16.55
N LEU A 3 -3.80 54.15 15.49
CA LEU A 3 -4.12 53.57 14.19
C LEU A 3 -3.42 52.21 14.14
N ARG A 4 -4.01 51.15 14.71
CA ARG A 4 -3.47 49.77 14.73
C ARG A 4 -4.37 48.81 15.52
N SER A 5 -5.32 48.19 14.83
CA SER A 5 -6.10 47.00 15.25
C SER A 5 -7.20 46.90 14.20
N ILE A 6 -7.37 45.86 13.38
CA ILE A 6 -7.07 44.45 13.57
C ILE A 6 -6.83 43.89 12.15
N LEU A 7 -5.59 43.54 11.83
CA LEU A 7 -5.31 42.57 10.77
C LEU A 7 -5.73 41.19 11.33
N SER A 8 -6.86 40.67 10.89
CA SER A 8 -7.22 39.24 10.96
C SER A 8 -8.02 39.00 9.70
N ALA A 9 -7.39 38.73 8.54
CA ALA A 9 -6.66 37.50 8.22
C ALA A 9 -7.47 36.25 8.55
N LEU A 10 -7.65 35.39 7.53
CA LEU A 10 -8.60 34.28 7.36
C LEU A 10 -9.99 34.75 6.88
N CYS A 11 -10.26 35.17 5.64
CA CYS A 11 -9.88 34.61 4.33
C CYS A 11 -9.81 33.09 4.28
N LEU A 12 -10.83 32.50 3.64
CA LEU A 12 -10.68 31.37 2.70
C LEU A 12 -10.21 30.04 3.33
N VAL A 13 -10.68 28.85 2.98
CA VAL A 13 -11.62 28.30 2.01
C VAL A 13 -11.47 26.79 2.23
N SER A 14 -12.52 26.02 1.97
CA SER A 14 -12.47 24.57 1.71
C SER A 14 -12.03 23.65 2.87
N SER A 15 -12.88 22.79 3.41
CA SER A 15 -13.45 21.65 2.68
C SER A 15 -12.40 20.93 1.84
N LEU A 16 -11.38 20.35 2.47
CA LEU A 16 -10.50 19.39 1.80
C LEU A 16 -10.46 18.07 2.60
N SER A 17 -11.51 17.29 2.36
CA SER A 17 -11.46 15.86 2.08
C SER A 17 -10.28 15.08 2.66
N LEU A 18 -10.34 14.76 3.96
CA LEU A 18 -9.63 13.60 4.50
C LEU A 18 -10.48 12.33 4.30
N PHE A 19 -10.93 12.12 3.07
CA PHE A 19 -11.19 10.78 2.53
C PHE A 19 -10.00 10.47 1.63
N ALA A 20 -8.81 10.29 2.22
CA ALA A 20 -7.83 9.39 1.64
C ALA A 20 -8.25 7.96 2.01
N GLY A 21 -9.47 7.58 1.59
CA GLY A 21 -9.68 6.20 1.21
C GLY A 21 -8.96 6.04 -0.11
N CYS A 22 -7.64 5.84 -0.05
CA CYS A 22 -6.88 5.38 -1.19
C CYS A 22 -7.14 3.87 -1.29
N GLY A 23 -8.38 3.49 -1.63
CA GLY A 23 -8.71 2.19 -2.19
C GLY A 23 -8.18 2.12 -3.61
N GLY A 24 -6.89 2.42 -3.77
CA GLY A 24 -6.14 2.17 -4.97
C GLY A 24 -5.47 0.84 -4.73
N SER A 25 -6.01 -0.19 -5.36
CA SER A 25 -5.28 -1.39 -5.71
C SER A 25 -3.80 -1.08 -5.98
N GLY A 26 -2.94 -1.27 -4.98
CA GLY A 26 -1.52 -1.02 -5.08
C GLY A 26 -0.91 -1.93 -6.13
N SER A 27 -0.11 -1.36 -7.02
CA SER A 27 0.53 -2.12 -8.09
C SER A 27 1.56 -3.09 -7.51
N ILE A 28 1.95 -4.10 -8.27
CA ILE A 28 3.07 -4.98 -7.88
C ILE A 28 4.31 -4.14 -7.53
N GLY A 29 4.87 -4.37 -6.34
CA GLY A 29 6.00 -3.62 -5.81
C GLY A 29 5.63 -2.34 -5.04
N GLU A 30 4.36 -1.95 -4.99
CA GLU A 30 3.89 -0.86 -4.15
C GLU A 30 3.62 -1.29 -2.71
N ALA A 31 3.74 -0.34 -1.79
CA ALA A 31 3.45 -0.57 -0.38
C ALA A 31 1.96 -0.83 -0.15
N CYS A 32 1.65 -1.79 0.73
CA CYS A 32 0.29 -2.16 1.11
C CYS A 32 0.16 -2.34 2.62
N ASP A 33 -1.07 -2.25 3.10
CA ASP A 33 -1.41 -2.58 4.48
C ASP A 33 -2.28 -3.85 4.55
N GLY A 34 -2.17 -4.58 5.65
CA GLY A 34 -2.86 -5.87 5.82
C GLY A 34 -2.21 -7.00 5.04
N VAL A 35 -1.09 -7.52 5.53
CA VAL A 35 -0.46 -8.75 5.02
C VAL A 35 -1.51 -9.85 4.90
N GLY A 36 -1.49 -10.57 3.79
CA GLY A 36 -2.47 -11.60 3.47
C GLY A 36 -3.77 -11.07 2.84
N SER A 37 -3.94 -9.74 2.72
CA SER A 37 -5.08 -9.13 2.04
C SER A 37 -4.77 -8.74 0.60
N ALA A 38 -5.71 -9.05 -0.30
CA ALA A 38 -5.70 -8.58 -1.69
C ALA A 38 -6.43 -7.24 -1.88
N GLU A 39 -7.15 -6.75 -0.86
CA GLU A 39 -8.01 -5.56 -0.98
C GLU A 39 -7.21 -4.26 -1.23
N ASN A 40 -5.95 -4.23 -0.82
CA ASN A 40 -5.06 -3.08 -0.98
C ASN A 40 -4.10 -3.23 -2.18
N CYS A 41 -4.27 -4.28 -2.99
CA CYS A 41 -3.42 -4.56 -4.14
C CYS A 41 -4.24 -4.63 -5.44
N GLU A 42 -3.57 -4.56 -6.59
CA GLU A 42 -4.18 -4.80 -7.88
C GLU A 42 -4.75 -6.22 -8.03
N ASP A 43 -5.60 -6.39 -9.03
CA ASP A 43 -6.19 -7.68 -9.33
C ASP A 43 -5.09 -8.74 -9.54
N ASN A 44 -5.20 -9.89 -8.87
CA ASN A 44 -4.19 -10.95 -8.82
C ASN A 44 -2.91 -10.62 -8.04
N ALA A 45 -2.98 -9.64 -7.13
CA ALA A 45 -1.92 -9.34 -6.20
C ALA A 45 -2.38 -9.50 -4.74
N ILE A 46 -1.44 -9.78 -3.86
CA ILE A 46 -1.65 -9.91 -2.43
C ILE A 46 -0.57 -9.13 -1.67
N CYS A 47 -0.97 -8.53 -0.56
CA CYS A 47 -0.02 -7.86 0.32
C CYS A 47 0.84 -8.92 1.02
N HIS A 48 2.13 -8.95 0.70
CA HIS A 48 3.09 -9.94 1.17
C HIS A 48 4.26 -9.25 1.85
N ASP A 49 4.80 -9.89 2.90
CA ASP A 49 6.01 -9.58 3.66
C ASP A 49 6.18 -8.15 4.15
N ARG A 50 6.57 -8.04 5.42
CA ARG A 50 7.11 -6.79 5.97
C ARG A 50 8.58 -7.02 6.28
N ASP A 51 9.46 -6.19 5.74
CA ASP A 51 10.90 -6.18 6.11
C ASP A 51 11.12 -5.98 7.62
N SER A 52 10.13 -5.40 8.30
CA SER A 52 10.13 -5.17 9.75
C SER A 52 8.68 -5.02 10.23
N PRO A 53 8.37 -5.30 11.51
CA PRO A 53 7.00 -5.20 12.03
C PRO A 53 6.37 -3.81 11.86
N ASP A 54 7.20 -2.77 11.76
CA ASP A 54 6.78 -1.37 11.55
C ASP A 54 6.75 -0.95 10.06
N SER A 55 7.17 -1.82 9.14
CA SER A 55 7.17 -1.54 7.70
C SER A 55 5.83 -1.92 7.06
N PRO A 56 5.34 -1.16 6.07
CA PRO A 56 4.23 -1.63 5.25
C PRO A 56 4.63 -2.91 4.50
N GLY A 57 3.63 -3.72 4.16
CA GLY A 57 3.86 -4.85 3.27
C GLY A 57 4.09 -4.37 1.85
N THR A 58 4.37 -5.30 0.93
CA THR A 58 4.47 -4.99 -0.50
C THR A 58 3.49 -5.84 -1.31
N CYS A 59 2.79 -5.24 -2.27
CA CYS A 59 1.93 -5.99 -3.17
C CYS A 59 2.79 -6.91 -4.06
N ARG A 60 2.53 -8.21 -3.98
CA ARG A 60 3.20 -9.24 -4.78
C ARG A 60 2.19 -10.02 -5.59
N LEU A 61 2.61 -10.52 -6.74
CA LEU A 61 1.74 -11.26 -7.64
C LEU A 61 1.35 -12.59 -6.99
N ILE A 62 0.07 -12.96 -7.03
CA ILE A 62 -0.38 -14.28 -6.56
C ILE A 62 0.14 -15.34 -7.52
N CYS A 63 0.68 -16.43 -6.98
CA CYS A 63 1.28 -17.50 -7.76
C CYS A 63 0.85 -18.88 -7.26
N ASN A 64 1.04 -19.91 -8.10
CA ASN A 64 0.91 -21.31 -7.68
C ASN A 64 2.26 -22.04 -7.69
N SER A 65 3.21 -21.54 -8.49
CA SER A 65 4.53 -22.12 -8.72
C SER A 65 5.54 -21.03 -9.08
N ASP A 66 6.83 -21.31 -8.92
CA ASP A 66 7.92 -20.36 -9.24
C ASP A 66 7.90 -19.91 -10.70
N THR A 67 7.36 -20.73 -11.61
CA THR A 67 7.24 -20.38 -13.04
C THR A 67 6.19 -19.29 -13.31
N ASP A 68 5.29 -19.05 -12.36
CA ASP A 68 4.31 -17.96 -12.46
C ASP A 68 4.93 -16.60 -12.10
N CYS A 69 6.13 -16.62 -11.49
CA CYS A 69 6.77 -15.42 -10.98
C CYS A 69 7.70 -14.77 -12.01
N PRO A 70 7.63 -13.43 -12.15
CA PRO A 70 8.57 -12.71 -12.99
C PRO A 70 9.99 -12.81 -12.43
N ASP A 71 10.98 -12.60 -13.30
CA ASP A 71 12.40 -12.48 -12.94
C ASP A 71 13.01 -13.70 -12.19
N ASN A 72 12.43 -14.89 -12.37
CA ASN A 72 12.76 -16.13 -11.64
C ASN A 72 12.49 -16.06 -10.14
N GLY A 73 11.58 -15.19 -9.69
CA GLY A 73 11.14 -15.15 -8.29
C GLY A 73 10.62 -16.50 -7.77
N SER A 74 10.67 -16.67 -6.46
CA SER A 74 10.11 -17.84 -5.76
C SER A 74 8.65 -17.61 -5.41
N CYS A 75 7.83 -18.65 -5.54
CA CYS A 75 6.44 -18.62 -5.12
C CYS A 75 6.29 -19.14 -3.68
N GLU A 76 6.18 -18.22 -2.73
CA GLU A 76 6.18 -18.55 -1.30
C GLU A 76 4.85 -18.23 -0.63
N ASP A 77 4.55 -18.93 0.46
CA ASP A 77 3.33 -18.72 1.25
C ASP A 77 3.29 -17.31 1.84
N VAL A 78 2.11 -16.67 1.85
CA VAL A 78 1.89 -15.39 2.51
C VAL A 78 1.39 -15.66 3.92
N GLU A 79 2.00 -15.04 4.93
CA GLU A 79 1.51 -15.15 6.31
C GLU A 79 0.03 -14.74 6.43
N ASP A 80 -0.71 -15.47 7.27
CA ASP A 80 -2.14 -15.25 7.52
C ASP A 80 -3.04 -15.27 6.26
N SER A 81 -2.64 -15.98 5.21
CA SER A 81 -3.41 -16.14 3.97
C SER A 81 -3.36 -17.55 3.39
N ASP A 82 -4.36 -17.88 2.57
CA ASP A 82 -4.40 -19.12 1.77
C ASP A 82 -3.68 -18.99 0.42
N PHE A 83 -3.16 -17.80 0.09
CA PHE A 83 -2.48 -17.52 -1.17
C PHE A 83 -0.96 -17.53 -1.01
N LYS A 84 -0.28 -17.84 -2.11
CA LYS A 84 1.17 -17.65 -2.27
C LYS A 84 1.44 -16.39 -3.07
N GLY A 85 2.57 -15.73 -2.83
CA GLY A 85 3.00 -14.56 -3.58
C GLY A 85 4.44 -14.68 -4.10
N CYS A 86 4.72 -13.98 -5.19
CA CYS A 86 6.02 -13.99 -5.85
C CYS A 86 7.05 -13.11 -5.15
N ILE A 87 8.10 -13.72 -4.60
CA ILE A 87 9.22 -13.05 -3.95
C ILE A 87 10.44 -13.04 -4.89
N PRO A 88 11.11 -11.89 -5.09
CA PRO A 88 12.38 -11.83 -5.81
C PRO A 88 13.43 -12.71 -5.13
N VAL A 89 14.16 -13.50 -5.91
CA VAL A 89 15.38 -14.17 -5.46
C VAL A 89 16.57 -13.27 -5.79
N ASP A 90 17.13 -12.61 -4.78
CA ASP A 90 18.41 -11.89 -4.88
C ASP A 90 19.60 -12.87 -5.07
#